data_AF-A0A0P0DYR7-F1
#
_entry.id   AF-A0A0P0DYR7-F1
#
_cell.length_a   1.000
_cell.length_b   1.000
_cell.length_c   1.000
_cell.angle_alpha   90.00
_cell.angle_beta   90.00
_cell.angle_gamma   90.00
#
_symmetry.space_group_name_H-M   'P 1'
#
loop_
_entity.id
_entity.type
_entity.pdbx_description
1 polymer ?
#
loop_
_entity_poly.entity_id
_entity_poly.type
_entity_poly.pdbx_seq_one_letter_code
_entity_poly.pdbx_strand_id
1 'polypeptide(L)'
;MINPLVSLFPSFRRNYYVAKLALIGSEVSEAIEELRHGHAVDETYYPSAPCIDGQGTVVNAFPDEAFKPEGVPSELADVVIRAFDFADEAGIDLASIISEKLTFNATRGQRHGGKEF
;
A
#
# COMPACT_ATOMS: atom_id res chain seq x y z
N MET A 1 -1.88 19.18 -7.74
CA MET A 1 -2.11 20.61 -7.43
C MET A 1 -3.32 20.70 -6.50
N ILE A 2 -3.10 21.04 -5.22
CA ILE A 2 -4.18 21.07 -4.20
C ILE A 2 -5.16 22.21 -4.53
N ASN A 3 -6.46 21.92 -4.44
CA ASN A 3 -7.53 22.89 -4.70
C ASN A 3 -7.35 24.17 -3.85
N PRO A 4 -7.47 25.39 -4.41
CA PRO A 4 -7.30 26.65 -3.69
C PRO A 4 -8.19 26.81 -2.45
N LEU A 5 -9.36 26.17 -2.41
CA LEU A 5 -10.25 26.21 -1.23
C LEU A 5 -9.70 25.40 -0.05
N VAL A 6 -8.98 24.31 -0.33
CA VAL A 6 -8.32 23.48 0.69
C VAL A 6 -7.11 24.22 1.27
N SER A 7 -6.49 25.13 0.50
CA SER A 7 -5.37 25.93 0.99
C SER A 7 -5.81 27.12 1.85
N LEU A 8 -7.04 27.62 1.68
CA LEU A 8 -7.55 28.85 2.28
C LEU A 8 -7.91 28.71 3.77
N PHE A 9 -8.27 27.51 4.24
CA PHE A 9 -8.56 27.27 5.66
C PHE A 9 -7.84 26.04 6.23
N PRO A 10 -7.12 26.17 7.36
CA PRO A 10 -6.39 25.07 7.97
C PRO A 10 -7.24 23.84 8.32
N SER A 11 -8.52 24.02 8.67
CA SER A 11 -9.46 22.94 8.97
C SER A 11 -9.79 22.10 7.74
N PHE A 12 -9.98 22.72 6.56
CA PHE A 12 -10.21 21.98 5.31
C PHE A 12 -8.98 21.17 4.91
N ARG A 13 -7.77 21.74 5.02
CA ARG A 13 -6.53 21.00 4.76
C ARG A 13 -6.37 19.80 5.68
N ARG A 14 -6.66 19.96 6.97
CA ARG A 14 -6.62 18.85 7.94
C ARG A 14 -7.57 17.72 7.54
N ASN A 15 -8.83 18.04 7.29
CA ASN A 15 -9.83 17.05 6.93
C ASN A 15 -9.50 16.37 5.59
N TYR A 16 -8.93 17.12 4.64
CA TYR A 16 -8.45 16.59 3.38
C TYR A 16 -7.34 15.53 3.58
N TYR A 17 -6.32 15.85 4.38
CA TYR A 17 -5.25 14.89 4.67
C TYR A 17 -5.73 13.70 5.51
N VAL A 18 -6.70 13.89 6.41
CA VAL A 18 -7.34 12.78 7.12
C VAL A 18 -7.99 11.80 6.14
N ALA A 19 -8.71 12.30 5.13
CA ALA A 19 -9.30 11.44 4.11
C ALA A 19 -8.23 10.68 3.30
N LYS A 20 -7.12 11.33 2.95
CA LYS A 20 -5.99 10.67 2.25
C LYS A 20 -5.34 9.58 3.10
N LEU A 21 -5.10 9.85 4.38
CA LEU A 21 -4.56 8.85 5.31
C LEU A 21 -5.53 7.67 5.50
N ALA A 22 -6.84 7.91 5.45
CA ALA A 22 -7.83 6.84 5.52
C ALA A 22 -7.75 5.87 4.32
N LEU A 23 -7.39 6.37 3.12
CA LEU A 23 -7.16 5.52 1.95
C LEU A 23 -5.95 4.59 2.12
N ILE A 24 -4.91 5.01 2.85
CA ILE A 24 -3.80 4.09 3.18
C ILE A 24 -4.32 2.96 4.07
N GLY A 25 -5.21 3.28 5.01
CA GLY A 25 -5.84 2.30 5.89
C GLY A 25 -6.80 1.33 5.17
N SER A 26 -7.38 1.72 4.03
CA SER A 26 -8.19 0.79 3.23
C SER A 26 -7.32 -0.30 2.62
N GLU A 27 -6.14 0.01 2.08
CA GLU A 27 -5.25 -1.03 1.50
C GLU A 27 -4.79 -2.05 2.57
N VAL A 28 -4.58 -1.60 3.82
CA VAL A 28 -4.33 -2.51 4.95
C VAL A 28 -5.53 -3.41 5.23
N SER A 29 -6.75 -2.88 5.09
CA SER A 29 -7.97 -3.66 5.26
C SER A 29 -8.13 -4.68 4.14
N GLU A 30 -7.77 -4.34 2.90
CA GLU A 30 -7.75 -5.26 1.76
C GLU A 30 -6.79 -6.43 2.01
N ALA A 31 -5.56 -6.15 2.48
CA ALA A 31 -4.61 -7.20 2.89
C ALA A 31 -5.15 -8.13 4.00
N ILE A 32 -5.94 -7.59 4.93
CA ILE A 32 -6.60 -8.39 5.97
C ILE A 32 -7.69 -9.27 5.37
N GLU A 33 -8.48 -8.75 4.43
CA GLU A 33 -9.53 -9.52 3.77
C GLU A 33 -8.96 -10.67 2.93
N GLU A 34 -7.82 -10.51 2.27
CA GLU A 34 -7.08 -11.61 1.61
C GLU A 34 -6.84 -12.79 2.56
N LEU A 35 -6.31 -12.52 3.76
CA LEU A 35 -6.10 -13.54 4.78
C LEU A 35 -7.41 -14.15 5.29
N ARG A 36 -8.48 -13.34 5.39
CA ARG A 36 -9.81 -13.84 5.80
C ARG A 36 -10.46 -14.74 4.75
N HIS A 37 -10.16 -14.53 3.47
CA HIS A 37 -10.58 -15.41 2.38
C HIS A 37 -9.76 -16.70 2.28
N GLY A 38 -8.71 -16.83 3.11
CA GLY A 38 -7.91 -18.04 3.21
C GLY A 38 -6.68 -18.07 2.31
N HIS A 39 -6.33 -16.93 1.68
CA HIS A 39 -5.08 -16.80 0.94
C HIS A 39 -3.87 -16.87 1.86
N ALA A 40 -2.76 -17.39 1.36
CA ALA A 40 -1.50 -17.40 2.10
C ALA A 40 -0.87 -15.99 2.13
N VAL A 41 -0.10 -15.69 3.17
CA VAL A 41 0.51 -14.36 3.37
C VAL A 41 1.51 -13.98 2.28
N ASP A 42 2.12 -14.98 1.64
CA ASP A 42 3.08 -14.86 0.55
C ASP A 42 2.47 -15.21 -0.82
N GLU A 43 1.15 -15.42 -0.88
CA GLU A 43 0.45 -15.71 -2.11
C GLU A 43 0.33 -14.46 -2.98
N THR A 44 0.61 -14.60 -4.27
CA THR A 44 0.32 -13.58 -5.28
C THR A 44 -0.30 -14.27 -6.48
N TYR A 45 -1.42 -13.76 -6.94
CA TYR A 45 -2.15 -14.31 -8.08
C TYR A 45 -2.59 -13.21 -9.04
N TYR A 46 -3.05 -13.61 -10.24
CA TYR A 46 -3.38 -12.70 -11.34
C TYR A 46 -4.71 -13.13 -11.95
N PRO A 47 -5.87 -12.68 -11.41
CA PRO A 47 -7.18 -13.18 -11.84
C PRO A 47 -7.49 -12.79 -13.30
N SER A 48 -6.90 -11.71 -13.79
CA SER A 48 -7.05 -11.26 -15.18
C SER A 48 -6.12 -11.98 -16.16
N ALA A 49 -5.22 -12.84 -15.70
CA ALA A 49 -4.27 -13.54 -16.57
C ALA A 49 -4.95 -14.60 -17.45
N PRO A 50 -4.42 -14.87 -18.67
CA PRO A 50 -4.88 -15.96 -19.51
C PRO A 50 -4.87 -17.27 -18.72
N CYS A 51 -6.01 -17.96 -18.71
CA CYS A 51 -6.10 -19.32 -18.19
C CYS A 51 -6.63 -20.27 -19.27
N ILE A 52 -6.39 -21.56 -19.08
CA ILE A 52 -6.91 -22.59 -19.98
C ILE A 52 -8.26 -23.06 -19.41
N ASP A 53 -9.32 -22.99 -20.21
CA ASP A 53 -10.62 -23.52 -19.81
C ASP A 53 -10.62 -25.07 -19.74
N GLY A 54 -11.69 -25.66 -19.22
CA GLY A 54 -11.83 -27.12 -19.14
C GLY A 54 -11.87 -27.84 -20.50
N GLN A 55 -11.79 -27.11 -21.61
CA GLN A 55 -11.79 -27.61 -22.99
C GLN A 55 -10.43 -27.38 -23.69
N GLY A 56 -9.43 -26.80 -23.02
CA GLY A 56 -8.11 -26.55 -23.60
C GLY A 56 -7.98 -25.22 -24.35
N THR A 57 -8.97 -24.33 -24.28
CA THR A 57 -8.94 -23.01 -24.91
C THR A 57 -8.28 -22.00 -23.98
N VAL A 58 -7.35 -21.20 -24.48
CA VAL A 58 -6.84 -20.04 -23.74
C VAL A 58 -7.95 -18.99 -23.69
N VAL A 59 -8.47 -18.74 -22.49
CA VAL A 59 -9.40 -17.65 -22.22
C VAL A 59 -8.64 -16.52 -21.56
N ASN A 60 -8.58 -15.37 -22.25
CA ASN A 60 -8.22 -14.10 -21.62
C ASN A 60 -9.49 -13.48 -21.08
N ALA A 61 -9.62 -13.37 -19.76
CA ALA A 61 -10.74 -12.66 -19.17
C ALA A 61 -10.74 -11.18 -19.60
N PHE A 62 -9.54 -10.58 -19.75
CA PHE A 62 -9.35 -9.18 -20.13
C PHE A 62 -8.11 -9.01 -21.04
N PRO A 63 -8.25 -9.15 -22.38
CA PRO A 63 -7.10 -9.18 -23.30
C PRO A 63 -6.33 -7.85 -23.41
N ASP A 64 -6.94 -6.74 -23.02
CA ASP A 64 -6.35 -5.39 -23.12
C ASP A 64 -5.93 -4.81 -21.76
N GLU A 65 -6.12 -5.53 -20.65
CA GLU A 65 -5.74 -5.06 -19.32
C GLU A 65 -4.40 -5.64 -18.88
N ALA A 66 -3.55 -4.79 -18.29
CA ALA A 66 -2.36 -5.28 -17.59
C ALA A 66 -2.80 -6.22 -16.47
N PHE A 67 -2.11 -7.36 -16.33
CA PHE A 67 -2.41 -8.31 -15.27
C PHE A 67 -2.08 -7.68 -13.91
N LYS A 68 -3.11 -7.20 -13.21
CA LYS A 68 -2.97 -6.68 -11.85
C LYS A 68 -2.60 -7.85 -10.92
N PRO A 69 -1.51 -7.77 -10.16
CA PRO A 69 -1.29 -8.70 -9.05
C PRO A 69 -2.35 -8.46 -7.98
N GLU A 70 -2.77 -9.54 -7.32
CA GLU A 70 -3.61 -9.53 -6.12
C GLU A 70 -2.98 -10.41 -5.04
N GLY A 71 -3.49 -10.31 -3.82
CA GLY A 71 -2.96 -10.98 -2.63
C GLY A 71 -2.24 -10.03 -1.66
N VAL A 72 -1.92 -10.53 -0.47
CA VAL A 72 -1.31 -9.74 0.62
C VAL A 72 -0.04 -8.97 0.19
N PRO A 73 0.90 -9.55 -0.60
CA PRO A 73 2.05 -8.80 -1.08
C PRO A 73 1.69 -7.61 -1.98
N SER A 74 0.65 -7.74 -2.80
CA SER A 74 0.16 -6.64 -3.66
C SER A 74 -0.43 -5.52 -2.82
N GLU A 75 -1.29 -5.86 -1.85
CA GLU A 75 -1.92 -4.87 -0.97
C GLU A 75 -0.90 -4.15 -0.07
N LEU A 76 0.15 -4.85 0.40
CA LEU A 76 1.26 -4.21 1.10
C LEU A 76 2.04 -3.24 0.20
N ALA A 77 2.20 -3.55 -1.09
CA ALA A 77 2.80 -2.62 -2.04
C ALA A 77 1.92 -1.38 -2.24
N ASP A 78 0.60 -1.55 -2.32
CA ASP A 78 -0.35 -0.45 -2.44
C ASP A 78 -0.30 0.47 -1.20
N VAL A 79 -0.16 -0.08 0.02
CA VAL A 79 0.10 0.73 1.24
C VAL A 79 1.33 1.63 1.07
N VAL A 80 2.45 1.06 0.58
CA VAL A 80 3.70 1.80 0.39
C VAL A 80 3.53 2.90 -0.65
N ILE A 81 2.94 2.56 -1.81
CA ILE A 81 2.71 3.51 -2.91
C ILE A 81 1.81 4.66 -2.44
N ARG A 82 0.70 4.38 -1.75
CA ARG A 82 -0.21 5.41 -1.22
C ARG A 82 0.46 6.32 -0.21
N ALA A 83 1.36 5.78 0.62
CA ALA A 83 2.13 6.60 1.55
C ALA A 83 3.08 7.57 0.82
N PHE A 84 3.73 7.13 -0.26
CA PHE A 84 4.56 7.99 -1.11
C PHE A 84 3.73 9.03 -1.87
N ASP A 85 2.59 8.66 -2.44
CA ASP A 85 1.66 9.60 -3.10
C ASP A 85 1.20 10.70 -2.14
N PHE A 86 0.82 10.31 -0.91
CA PHE A 86 0.43 11.27 0.13
C PHE A 86 1.61 12.19 0.51
N ALA A 87 2.82 11.64 0.64
CA ALA A 87 4.00 12.43 0.97
C ALA A 87 4.33 13.47 -0.11
N ASP A 88 4.31 13.07 -1.39
CA ASP A 88 4.50 13.99 -2.52
C ASP A 88 3.45 15.10 -2.51
N GLU A 89 2.18 14.72 -2.36
CA GLU A 89 1.07 15.67 -2.30
C GLU A 89 1.19 16.65 -1.12
N ALA A 90 1.63 16.17 0.05
CA ALA A 90 1.78 16.97 1.26
C ALA A 90 3.09 17.77 1.32
N GLY A 91 4.02 17.56 0.36
CA GLY A 91 5.35 18.19 0.36
C GLY A 91 6.28 17.64 1.46
N ILE A 92 6.12 16.37 1.81
CA ILE A 92 6.93 15.67 2.82
C ILE A 92 8.08 14.95 2.11
N ASP A 93 9.33 15.26 2.49
CA ASP A 93 10.49 14.45 2.10
C ASP A 93 10.51 13.14 2.90
N LEU A 94 9.70 12.18 2.45
CA LEU A 94 9.53 10.91 3.12
C LEU A 94 10.81 10.08 3.13
N ALA A 95 11.64 10.17 2.08
CA ALA A 95 12.89 9.43 1.99
C ALA A 95 13.90 9.87 3.07
N SER A 96 14.03 11.17 3.30
CA SER A 96 14.86 11.73 4.37
C SER A 96 14.38 11.28 5.75
N ILE A 97 13.08 11.37 6.01
CA ILE A 97 12.47 10.94 7.29
C ILE A 97 12.64 9.43 7.52
N ILE A 98 12.46 8.60 6.49
CA ILE A 98 12.72 7.15 6.58
C ILE A 98 14.19 6.90 6.95
N SER A 99 15.13 7.59 6.30
CA SER A 99 16.56 7.42 6.55
C SER A 99 16.95 7.82 7.98
N GLU A 100 16.43 8.94 8.47
CA GLU A 100 16.59 9.37 9.86
C GLU A 100 16.01 8.33 10.83
N LYS A 101 14.82 7.80 10.52
CA LYS A 101 14.15 6.83 11.37
C LYS A 101 14.86 5.48 11.41
N LEU A 102 15.37 5.00 10.28
CA LEU A 102 16.18 3.78 10.20
C LEU A 102 17.46 3.92 11.02
N THR A 103 18.14 5.07 10.91
CA THR A 103 19.33 5.40 11.72
C THR A 103 19.00 5.36 13.21
N PHE A 104 17.91 6.02 13.62
CA PHE A 104 17.46 6.00 15.01
C PHE A 104 17.06 4.58 15.48
N ASN A 105 16.33 3.82 14.67
CA ASN A 105 15.92 2.46 15.01
C ASN A 105 17.13 1.52 15.18
N ALA A 106 18.20 1.70 14.39
CA ALA A 106 19.45 0.96 14.57
C ALA A 106 20.10 1.22 15.94
N THR A 107 19.93 2.42 16.52
CA THR A 107 20.42 2.72 17.89
C THR A 107 19.64 1.99 18.99
N ARG A 108 18.43 1.46 18.70
CA ARG A 108 17.60 0.73 19.68
C ARG A 108 18.11 -0.69 19.98
N GLY A 109 19.02 -1.22 19.18
CA GLY A 109 19.65 -2.55 19.35
C GLY A 109 20.50 -2.76 20.61
N GLN A 110 20.47 -1.84 21.58
CA GLN A 110 21.22 -1.95 22.84
C GLN A 110 20.37 -1.66 24.08
N ARG A 111 19.03 -1.64 24.01
CA ARG A 111 18.18 -1.40 25.19
C ARG A 111 16.91 -2.26 25.18
N HIS A 112 17.08 -3.49 25.70
CA HIS A 112 16.15 -4.34 26.45
C HIS A 112 16.10 -5.80 25.96
N GLY A 113 16.74 -6.69 26.72
CA GLY A 113 16.26 -8.07 26.89
C GLY A 113 16.88 -9.18 26.05
N GLY A 114 17.87 -8.92 25.20
CA GLY A 114 18.66 -10.00 24.57
C GLY A 114 17.89 -10.95 23.65
N LYS A 115 16.79 -10.51 23.05
CA LYS A 115 16.13 -11.25 21.97
C LYS A 115 16.48 -10.61 20.63
N GLU A 116 17.20 -11.36 19.82
CA GLU A 116 17.37 -11.07 18.40
C GLU A 116 16.02 -11.29 17.70
N PHE A 117 15.70 -10.40 16.76
CA PHE A 117 14.55 -10.58 15.87
C PHE A 117 14.87 -11.64 14.82
#